data_AF-A0A5J4KY41-F1
#
_entry.id   AF-A0A5J4KY41-F1
#
_cell.length_a   1.000
_cell.length_b   1.000
_cell.length_c   1.000
_cell.angle_alpha   90.00
_cell.angle_beta   90.00
_cell.angle_gamma   90.00
#
_symmetry.space_group_name_H-M   'P 1'
#
loop_
_entity.id
_entity.type
_entity.pdbx_description
1 polymer ?
#
loop_
_entity_poly.entity_id
_entity_poly.type
_entity_poly.pdbx_seq_one_letter_code
_entity_poly.pdbx_strand_id
1 'polypeptide(L)'
;MNPEVERWNQASSVTPPYANFTAFFQRETVAPFFQPYYQRYAGAQNLGHPLTSAFPIQQGWLQFFENGALFDPLKHTLPVQTSSTNMDDLINAGLKDAPTGIVRLPLLQALLTAGSLVPLGGQGSTTTYVDLRKATAPDFVQPLPGRPRIDYLSMPEKQDIIIPVGHRGKTRVGHRIPSIFWTYINQPTVAPHGWQKDFGTPLTEALPFTISFNGQPHHMLTQAFLHDGLLLDWDSPGTTGQPAIQRLPTGIDYLRTFNFPAITLTQQQPVWSQQETVLMTRPGINQVLAHIGPHFPLTLLGATTWVEGQLWYRVQWASFKRVSTGWMMASASTFDKPISTGIWSTVDILSPQLAHYLTTIGSNVGMSVYDLSRNRTYVYNTDRQFIAASAIKIPIMLAFLDLLEHQKHEPDEQAMFLLTSMIENSNNDSTSIIYYNQIGDAAGLAAFLHKIGLNNFTADPDAWGNWQLSPQMMVDLLTLLTTGKILTPHHRALALDLMSHIEPDQRFGIGDTAQPGASIAMKNGWLISDTDNLWVVNSSGIIVTKREQYIIAVYTQSQPSLEAAQAIIRHVCKSIASLLS
;
A
#
# COMPACT_ATOMS: atom_id res chain seq x y z
N MET A 1 -39.78 -8.07 -24.17
CA MET A 1 -39.66 -8.17 -22.70
C MET A 1 -38.28 -7.65 -22.33
N ASN A 2 -37.77 -7.83 -21.11
CA ASN A 2 -36.35 -7.55 -20.84
C ASN A 2 -35.49 -8.52 -21.70
N PRO A 3 -34.54 -8.03 -22.53
CA PRO A 3 -33.73 -8.89 -23.40
C PRO A 3 -32.94 -9.99 -22.65
N GLU A 4 -32.48 -9.72 -21.42
CA GLU A 4 -31.78 -10.72 -20.60
C GLU A 4 -32.70 -11.88 -20.20
N VAL A 5 -33.95 -11.57 -19.88
CA VAL A 5 -34.95 -12.60 -19.55
C VAL A 5 -35.24 -13.51 -20.74
N GLU A 6 -35.30 -12.95 -21.95
CA GLU A 6 -35.47 -13.73 -23.18
C GLU A 6 -34.26 -14.63 -23.43
N ARG A 7 -33.04 -14.11 -23.19
CA ARG A 7 -31.79 -14.89 -23.27
C ARG A 7 -31.77 -16.05 -22.28
N TRP A 8 -32.12 -15.81 -21.02
CA TRP A 8 -32.11 -16.84 -19.98
C TRP A 8 -33.19 -17.89 -20.17
N ASN A 9 -34.36 -17.53 -20.69
CA ASN A 9 -35.45 -18.48 -20.95
C ASN A 9 -35.05 -19.55 -21.98
N GLN A 10 -34.12 -19.22 -22.88
CA GLN A 10 -33.60 -20.15 -23.89
C GLN A 10 -32.31 -20.86 -23.45
N ALA A 11 -31.74 -20.49 -22.29
CA ALA A 11 -30.46 -21.01 -21.82
C ALA A 11 -30.62 -22.32 -21.05
N SER A 12 -29.82 -23.33 -21.42
CA SER A 12 -29.76 -24.64 -20.74
C SER A 12 -28.45 -24.88 -19.98
N SER A 13 -27.49 -23.96 -20.06
CA SER A 13 -26.19 -24.06 -19.39
C SER A 13 -26.35 -24.08 -17.87
N VAL A 14 -25.56 -24.92 -17.21
CA VAL A 14 -25.44 -24.97 -15.75
C VAL A 14 -23.97 -25.03 -15.35
N THR A 15 -23.62 -24.38 -14.24
CA THR A 15 -22.25 -24.29 -13.74
C THR A 15 -22.22 -24.77 -12.28
N PRO A 16 -21.54 -25.89 -11.96
CA PRO A 16 -21.40 -26.35 -10.59
C PRO A 16 -20.47 -25.41 -9.79
N PRO A 17 -20.62 -25.34 -8.45
CA PRO A 17 -19.67 -24.62 -7.61
C PRO A 17 -18.26 -25.20 -7.76
N TYR A 18 -17.25 -24.34 -7.65
CA TYR A 18 -15.85 -24.74 -7.71
C TYR A 18 -15.48 -25.60 -6.49
N ALA A 19 -15.12 -26.87 -6.73
CA ALA A 19 -15.02 -27.90 -5.70
C ALA A 19 -14.01 -27.60 -4.58
N ASN A 20 -12.93 -26.87 -4.88
CA ASN A 20 -11.86 -26.54 -3.92
C ASN A 20 -12.01 -25.12 -3.34
N PHE A 21 -13.12 -24.43 -3.58
CA PHE A 21 -13.33 -23.11 -3.02
C PHE A 21 -13.55 -23.23 -1.51
N THR A 22 -12.53 -22.86 -0.75
CA THR A 22 -12.62 -22.76 0.71
C THR A 22 -12.73 -21.29 1.05
N ALA A 23 -13.81 -20.87 1.71
CA ALA A 23 -14.07 -19.49 2.09
C ALA A 23 -13.19 -19.04 3.28
N PHE A 24 -11.87 -19.27 3.19
CA PHE A 24 -10.94 -18.71 4.15
C PHE A 24 -10.53 -17.32 3.65
N PHE A 25 -11.38 -16.35 3.98
CA PHE A 25 -11.12 -14.94 3.77
C PHE A 25 -10.60 -14.37 5.08
N GLN A 26 -9.42 -13.77 5.06
CA GLN A 26 -9.12 -12.79 6.10
C GLN A 26 -10.09 -11.62 5.92
N ARG A 27 -10.37 -10.88 7.01
CA ARG A 27 -11.11 -9.62 6.89
C ARG A 27 -10.24 -8.61 6.17
N GLU A 28 -10.34 -8.61 4.85
CA GLU A 28 -9.70 -7.63 3.97
C GLU A 28 -10.26 -6.24 4.26
N THR A 29 -9.48 -5.21 3.92
CA THR A 29 -9.89 -3.82 4.09
C THR A 29 -10.43 -3.26 2.79
N VAL A 30 -11.37 -2.32 2.90
CA VAL A 30 -11.84 -1.56 1.75
C VAL A 30 -10.67 -0.75 1.21
N ALA A 31 -10.37 -0.86 -0.09
CA ALA A 31 -9.26 -0.11 -0.66
C ALA A 31 -9.51 1.41 -0.52
N PRO A 32 -8.48 2.23 -0.25
CA PRO A 32 -8.66 3.66 0.01
C PRO A 32 -9.47 4.41 -1.04
N PHE A 33 -9.33 4.05 -2.33
CA PHE A 33 -10.06 4.65 -3.43
C PHE A 33 -11.54 4.20 -3.52
N PHE A 34 -11.91 3.05 -2.94
CA PHE A 34 -13.31 2.63 -2.78
C PHE A 34 -13.98 3.17 -1.51
N GLN A 35 -13.20 3.65 -0.55
CA GLN A 35 -13.68 4.14 0.74
C GLN A 35 -14.77 5.23 0.62
N PRO A 36 -14.67 6.24 -0.28
CA PRO A 36 -15.71 7.24 -0.43
C PRO A 36 -17.06 6.66 -0.86
N TYR A 37 -17.08 5.71 -1.80
CA TYR A 37 -18.30 5.01 -2.21
C TYR A 37 -18.86 4.18 -1.05
N TYR A 38 -17.99 3.40 -0.41
CA TYR A 38 -18.37 2.48 0.66
C TYR A 38 -19.00 3.24 1.85
N GLN A 39 -18.44 4.39 2.23
CA GLN A 39 -19.00 5.23 3.29
C GLN A 39 -20.31 5.92 2.87
N ARG A 40 -20.36 6.45 1.65
CA ARG A 40 -21.51 7.22 1.14
C ARG A 40 -22.78 6.37 1.02
N TYR A 41 -22.64 5.09 0.68
CA TYR A 41 -23.77 4.20 0.35
C TYR A 41 -23.97 3.06 1.34
N ALA A 42 -23.61 3.27 2.62
CA ALA A 42 -23.75 2.29 3.69
C ALA A 42 -23.19 0.91 3.29
N GLY A 43 -21.98 0.88 2.71
CA GLY A 43 -21.35 -0.30 2.13
C GLY A 43 -21.25 -1.48 3.10
N ALA A 44 -21.03 -1.23 4.39
CA ALA A 44 -21.05 -2.28 5.41
C ALA A 44 -22.37 -3.07 5.45
N GLN A 45 -23.50 -2.40 5.21
CA GLN A 45 -24.81 -3.03 5.13
C GLN A 45 -25.08 -3.58 3.72
N ASN A 46 -24.72 -2.83 2.67
CA ASN A 46 -25.15 -3.12 1.29
C ASN A 46 -24.21 -4.00 0.47
N LEU A 47 -22.93 -4.05 0.83
CA LEU A 47 -21.90 -4.88 0.20
C LEU A 47 -21.36 -5.93 1.17
N GLY A 48 -21.43 -5.66 2.48
CA GLY A 48 -20.83 -6.53 3.50
C GLY A 48 -19.31 -6.39 3.53
N HIS A 49 -18.64 -7.34 4.17
CA HIS A 49 -17.19 -7.32 4.32
C HIS A 49 -16.46 -7.53 2.98
N PRO A 50 -15.28 -6.91 2.79
CA PRO A 50 -14.43 -7.21 1.64
C PRO A 50 -13.95 -8.66 1.70
N LEU A 51 -14.00 -9.34 0.55
CA LEU A 51 -13.53 -10.72 0.36
C LEU A 51 -12.13 -10.76 -0.27
N THR A 52 -11.74 -9.70 -0.96
CA THR A 52 -10.41 -9.60 -1.57
C THR A 52 -9.76 -8.28 -1.21
N SER A 53 -8.42 -8.25 -1.22
CA SER A 53 -7.71 -7.00 -1.49
C SER A 53 -8.13 -6.47 -2.87
N ALA A 54 -8.10 -5.15 -3.08
CA ALA A 54 -8.30 -4.63 -4.43
C ALA A 54 -7.14 -5.06 -5.34
N PHE A 55 -7.46 -5.47 -6.57
CA PHE A 55 -6.48 -5.98 -7.52
C PHE A 55 -6.72 -5.39 -8.91
N PRO A 56 -5.65 -5.20 -9.70
CA PRO A 56 -5.78 -4.59 -11.00
C PRO A 56 -6.21 -5.61 -12.05
N ILE A 57 -7.03 -5.14 -12.99
CA ILE A 57 -7.38 -5.79 -14.25
C ILE A 57 -7.05 -4.81 -15.39
N GLN A 58 -7.18 -5.21 -16.66
CA GLN A 58 -6.77 -4.39 -17.80
C GLN A 58 -7.36 -2.97 -17.77
N GLN A 59 -8.60 -2.82 -17.32
CA GLN A 59 -9.39 -1.59 -17.39
C GLN A 59 -9.36 -0.75 -16.09
N GLY A 60 -8.85 -1.30 -14.98
CA GLY A 60 -8.90 -0.62 -13.69
C GLY A 60 -8.76 -1.55 -12.47
N TRP A 61 -9.28 -1.12 -11.33
CA TRP A 61 -9.17 -1.85 -10.06
C TRP A 61 -10.49 -2.52 -9.70
N LEU A 62 -10.44 -3.76 -9.19
CA LEU A 62 -11.60 -4.54 -8.81
C LEU A 62 -11.47 -5.00 -7.35
N GLN A 63 -12.57 -4.99 -6.60
CA GLN A 63 -12.65 -5.57 -5.25
C GLN A 63 -13.98 -6.30 -5.05
N PHE A 64 -13.91 -7.54 -4.55
CA PHE A 64 -15.09 -8.32 -4.19
C PHE A 64 -15.45 -8.12 -2.71
N PHE A 65 -16.75 -8.14 -2.45
CA PHE A 65 -17.39 -8.06 -1.14
C PHE A 65 -18.41 -9.19 -1.00
N GLU A 66 -18.96 -9.43 0.18
CA GLU A 66 -19.94 -10.52 0.41
C GLU A 66 -21.13 -10.45 -0.57
N ASN A 67 -21.70 -9.25 -0.76
CA ASN A 67 -22.94 -9.01 -1.50
C ASN A 67 -22.72 -8.28 -2.84
N GLY A 68 -21.49 -8.24 -3.35
CA GLY A 68 -21.21 -7.56 -4.61
C GLY A 68 -19.74 -7.39 -4.95
N ALA A 69 -19.46 -6.57 -5.97
CA ALA A 69 -18.11 -6.13 -6.31
C ALA A 69 -18.13 -4.68 -6.79
N LEU A 70 -17.03 -3.97 -6.53
CA LEU A 70 -16.79 -2.60 -6.99
C LEU A 70 -15.63 -2.56 -7.97
N PHE A 71 -15.79 -1.77 -9.02
CA PHE A 71 -14.79 -1.54 -10.04
C PHE A 71 -14.50 -0.04 -10.18
N ASP A 72 -13.22 0.34 -10.12
CA ASP A 72 -12.74 1.71 -10.34
C ASP A 72 -12.04 1.80 -11.72
N PRO A 73 -12.65 2.46 -12.72
CA PRO A 73 -12.09 2.53 -14.07
C PRO A 73 -10.88 3.46 -14.14
N LEU A 74 -9.81 2.99 -14.79
CA LEU A 74 -8.66 3.82 -15.14
C LEU A 74 -8.84 4.46 -16.52
N LYS A 75 -8.15 5.59 -16.73
CA LYS A 75 -8.14 6.30 -18.03
C LYS A 75 -7.29 5.60 -19.09
N HIS A 76 -6.40 4.71 -18.66
CA HIS A 76 -5.49 3.95 -19.51
C HIS A 76 -5.58 2.47 -19.17
N THR A 77 -5.13 1.61 -20.07
CA THR A 77 -5.12 0.16 -19.84
C THR A 77 -3.84 -0.30 -19.16
N LEU A 78 -3.96 -1.17 -18.18
CA LEU A 78 -2.84 -1.84 -17.53
C LEU A 78 -2.33 -3.03 -18.36
N PRO A 79 -1.04 -3.40 -18.26
CA PRO A 79 -0.48 -4.57 -18.93
C PRO A 79 -0.84 -5.89 -18.19
N VAL A 80 -2.11 -5.99 -17.81
CA VAL A 80 -2.70 -7.10 -17.06
C VAL A 80 -3.82 -7.67 -17.92
N GLN A 81 -3.83 -8.99 -18.12
CA GLN A 81 -4.90 -9.68 -18.83
C GLN A 81 -5.70 -10.55 -17.85
N THR A 82 -7.02 -10.57 -18.01
CA THR A 82 -7.93 -11.40 -17.25
C THR A 82 -8.66 -12.36 -18.18
N SER A 83 -8.79 -13.62 -17.79
CA SER A 83 -9.47 -14.63 -18.64
C SER A 83 -10.95 -14.83 -18.29
N SER A 84 -11.53 -13.97 -17.44
CA SER A 84 -12.94 -14.04 -17.07
C SER A 84 -13.81 -13.59 -18.24
N THR A 85 -14.48 -14.54 -18.88
CA THR A 85 -15.25 -14.38 -20.13
C THR A 85 -16.44 -13.42 -20.07
N ASN A 86 -16.66 -12.74 -18.95
CA ASN A 86 -17.81 -11.87 -18.70
C ASN A 86 -17.47 -10.56 -17.99
N MET A 87 -16.20 -10.27 -17.68
CA MET A 87 -15.87 -9.09 -16.87
C MET A 87 -16.17 -7.79 -17.60
N ASP A 88 -15.86 -7.71 -18.90
CA ASP A 88 -16.21 -6.55 -19.73
C ASP A 88 -17.73 -6.31 -19.77
N ASP A 89 -18.51 -7.38 -19.94
CA ASP A 89 -19.98 -7.31 -19.91
C ASP A 89 -20.49 -6.82 -18.55
N LEU A 90 -19.92 -7.31 -17.45
CA LEU A 90 -20.28 -6.89 -16.09
C LEU A 90 -19.94 -5.42 -15.83
N ILE A 91 -18.79 -4.95 -16.30
CA ILE A 91 -18.39 -3.54 -16.17
C ILE A 91 -19.35 -2.65 -16.97
N ASN A 92 -19.67 -3.04 -18.21
CA ASN A 92 -20.57 -2.29 -19.09
C ASN A 92 -22.01 -2.25 -18.58
N ALA A 93 -22.50 -3.35 -18.02
CA ALA A 93 -23.85 -3.46 -17.45
C ALA A 93 -23.94 -2.91 -16.01
N GLY A 94 -22.81 -2.57 -15.40
CA GLY A 94 -22.73 -2.17 -14.00
C GLY A 94 -23.29 -0.79 -13.70
N LEU A 95 -23.67 -0.60 -12.44
CA LEU A 95 -24.24 0.64 -11.97
C LEU A 95 -23.13 1.65 -11.67
N LYS A 96 -22.96 2.62 -12.57
CA LYS A 96 -21.99 3.71 -12.40
C LYS A 96 -22.48 4.75 -11.39
N ASP A 97 -21.65 5.01 -10.39
CA ASP A 97 -21.81 6.12 -9.45
C ASP A 97 -21.25 7.40 -10.06
N ALA A 98 -22.10 8.41 -10.26
CA ALA A 98 -21.69 9.65 -10.90
C ALA A 98 -20.67 10.47 -10.07
N PRO A 99 -20.81 10.61 -8.73
CA PRO A 99 -19.84 11.31 -7.90
C PRO A 99 -18.43 10.70 -7.89
N THR A 100 -18.32 9.38 -7.81
CA THR A 100 -17.00 8.72 -7.65
C THR A 100 -16.47 8.12 -8.96
N GLY A 101 -17.32 7.83 -9.94
CA GLY A 101 -16.96 7.09 -11.13
C GLY A 101 -16.93 5.57 -10.95
N ILE A 102 -17.03 5.09 -9.70
CA ILE A 102 -17.01 3.67 -9.34
C ILE A 102 -18.24 2.96 -9.92
N VAL A 103 -18.04 1.73 -10.37
CA VAL A 103 -19.08 0.87 -10.94
C VAL A 103 -19.36 -0.28 -9.97
N ARG A 104 -20.62 -0.45 -9.56
CA ARG A 104 -21.06 -1.66 -8.87
C ARG A 104 -21.43 -2.72 -9.89
N LEU A 105 -20.77 -3.88 -9.82
CA LEU A 105 -20.97 -4.95 -10.81
C LEU A 105 -22.27 -5.72 -10.53
N PRO A 106 -23.06 -6.07 -11.58
CA PRO A 106 -24.34 -6.75 -11.44
C PRO A 106 -24.15 -8.28 -11.34
N LEU A 107 -23.51 -8.74 -10.27
CA LEU A 107 -23.06 -10.13 -10.14
C LEU A 107 -24.20 -11.16 -10.19
N LEU A 108 -25.43 -10.78 -9.78
CA LEU A 108 -26.62 -11.62 -9.94
C LEU A 108 -26.83 -12.03 -11.40
N GLN A 109 -26.66 -11.10 -12.35
CA GLN A 109 -26.84 -11.41 -13.78
C GLN A 109 -25.83 -12.44 -14.27
N ALA A 110 -24.58 -12.39 -13.80
CA ALA A 110 -23.59 -13.41 -14.13
C ALA A 110 -23.97 -14.79 -13.56
N LEU A 111 -24.44 -14.84 -12.32
CA LEU A 111 -24.88 -16.07 -11.66
C LEU A 111 -26.07 -16.72 -12.38
N LEU A 112 -27.07 -15.92 -12.76
CA LEU A 112 -28.21 -16.37 -13.55
C LEU A 112 -27.74 -16.84 -14.93
N THR A 113 -26.96 -16.02 -15.64
CA THR A 113 -26.44 -16.35 -17.00
C THR A 113 -25.69 -17.67 -17.03
N ALA A 114 -24.78 -17.90 -16.09
CA ALA A 114 -24.01 -19.14 -16.01
C ALA A 114 -24.84 -20.36 -15.56
N GLY A 115 -26.05 -20.13 -15.06
CA GLY A 115 -26.84 -21.17 -14.41
C GLY A 115 -26.07 -21.73 -13.24
N SER A 116 -25.69 -20.87 -12.28
CA SER A 116 -24.96 -21.31 -11.10
C SER A 116 -25.79 -22.29 -10.24
N LEU A 117 -25.19 -23.43 -9.92
CA LEU A 117 -25.75 -24.40 -8.98
C LEU A 117 -25.37 -24.08 -7.52
N VAL A 118 -24.79 -22.90 -7.25
CA VAL A 118 -24.58 -22.44 -5.88
C VAL A 118 -25.94 -22.30 -5.18
N PRO A 119 -26.14 -22.91 -3.99
CA PRO A 119 -27.41 -22.82 -3.28
C PRO A 119 -27.63 -21.43 -2.67
N LEU A 120 -28.83 -20.86 -2.86
CA LEU A 120 -29.20 -19.53 -2.37
C LEU A 120 -29.18 -19.51 -0.84
N GLY A 121 -28.44 -18.57 -0.25
CA GLY A 121 -28.37 -18.41 1.21
C GLY A 121 -27.51 -19.46 1.94
N GLY A 122 -26.83 -20.35 1.21
CA GLY A 122 -25.86 -21.30 1.78
C GLY A 122 -26.18 -22.78 1.54
N GLN A 123 -25.24 -23.65 1.89
CA GLN A 123 -25.22 -25.08 1.51
C GLN A 123 -26.46 -25.91 1.91
N GLY A 124 -27.20 -25.50 2.94
CA GLY A 124 -28.42 -26.18 3.37
C GLY A 124 -29.67 -25.85 2.55
N SER A 125 -29.53 -25.05 1.49
CA SER A 125 -30.65 -24.56 0.68
C SER A 125 -31.16 -25.57 -0.33
N THR A 126 -32.48 -25.65 -0.49
CA THR A 126 -33.14 -26.47 -1.51
C THR A 126 -33.22 -25.78 -2.89
N THR A 127 -32.70 -24.57 -3.02
CA THR A 127 -32.89 -23.71 -4.21
C THR A 127 -31.58 -23.09 -4.64
N THR A 128 -31.32 -23.06 -5.95
CA THR A 128 -30.09 -22.53 -6.53
C THR A 128 -30.34 -21.31 -7.41
N TYR A 129 -29.27 -20.63 -7.87
CA TYR A 129 -29.38 -19.57 -8.88
C TYR A 129 -29.94 -20.09 -10.23
N VAL A 130 -29.75 -21.36 -10.59
CA VAL A 130 -30.42 -21.97 -11.75
C VAL A 130 -31.93 -21.96 -11.59
N ASP A 131 -32.44 -22.25 -10.40
CA ASP A 131 -33.88 -22.28 -10.16
C ASP A 131 -34.45 -20.86 -10.13
N LEU A 132 -33.68 -19.91 -9.58
CA LEU A 132 -34.00 -18.49 -9.67
C LEU A 132 -34.03 -17.99 -11.13
N ARG A 133 -33.10 -18.46 -11.99
CA ARG A 133 -33.14 -18.19 -13.43
C ARG A 133 -34.40 -18.75 -14.07
N LYS A 134 -34.78 -20.00 -13.78
CA LYS A 134 -36.01 -20.59 -14.34
C LYS A 134 -37.25 -19.76 -13.97
N ALA A 135 -37.28 -19.20 -12.76
CA ALA A 135 -38.37 -18.36 -12.30
C ALA A 135 -38.47 -16.99 -13.01
N THR A 136 -37.46 -16.58 -13.79
CA THR A 136 -37.57 -15.39 -14.65
C THR A 136 -38.36 -15.65 -15.92
N ALA A 137 -38.74 -16.90 -16.21
CA ALA A 137 -39.39 -17.24 -17.47
C ALA A 137 -40.67 -16.40 -17.69
N PRO A 138 -40.94 -15.97 -18.94
CA PRO A 138 -42.10 -15.14 -19.26
C PRO A 138 -43.42 -15.65 -18.70
N ASP A 139 -43.58 -16.97 -18.58
CA ASP A 139 -44.80 -17.62 -18.08
C ASP A 139 -45.15 -17.26 -16.64
N PHE A 140 -44.17 -16.87 -15.82
CA PHE A 140 -44.38 -16.50 -14.41
C PHE A 140 -44.75 -15.03 -14.19
N VAL A 141 -44.72 -14.19 -15.24
CA VAL A 141 -45.12 -12.78 -15.14
C VAL A 141 -46.64 -12.65 -15.08
N GLN A 142 -47.15 -11.86 -14.13
CA GLN A 142 -48.59 -11.73 -13.86
C GLN A 142 -49.27 -10.72 -14.81
N PRO A 143 -50.51 -10.97 -15.29
CA PRO A 143 -51.30 -9.98 -16.01
C PRO A 143 -51.76 -8.87 -15.06
N LEU A 144 -51.65 -7.62 -15.51
CA LEU A 144 -52.14 -6.46 -14.78
C LEU A 144 -53.57 -6.13 -15.19
N PRO A 145 -54.48 -5.83 -14.23
CA PRO A 145 -55.82 -5.35 -14.59
C PRO A 145 -55.74 -4.06 -15.43
N GLY A 146 -56.70 -3.89 -16.35
CA GLY A 146 -56.84 -2.67 -17.15
C GLY A 146 -56.94 -1.44 -16.24
N ARG A 147 -56.17 -0.38 -16.57
CA ARG A 147 -55.86 0.79 -15.71
C ARG A 147 -56.93 1.14 -14.66
N PRO A 148 -56.47 1.44 -13.44
CA PRO A 148 -56.76 2.75 -12.83
C PRO A 148 -55.48 3.60 -12.77
N ARG A 149 -55.63 4.93 -12.82
CA ARG A 149 -54.61 5.87 -12.35
C ARG A 149 -54.40 5.56 -10.86
N ILE A 150 -53.28 4.96 -10.49
CA ILE A 150 -52.91 4.77 -9.09
C ILE A 150 -51.73 5.69 -8.81
N ASP A 151 -51.96 6.63 -7.90
CA ASP A 151 -50.96 7.54 -7.36
C ASP A 151 -50.16 6.78 -6.30
N TYR A 152 -48.96 6.29 -6.67
CA TYR A 152 -48.14 5.39 -5.84
C TYR A 152 -47.71 6.00 -4.48
N LEU A 153 -47.99 7.28 -4.24
CA LEU A 153 -47.67 8.02 -3.03
C LEU A 153 -48.74 7.90 -1.91
N SER A 154 -49.83 7.16 -2.12
CA SER A 154 -50.98 7.15 -1.18
C SER A 154 -51.52 5.76 -0.78
N MET A 155 -50.80 4.67 -1.05
CA MET A 155 -51.26 3.32 -0.65
C MET A 155 -50.86 2.96 0.80
N PRO A 156 -51.77 2.31 1.58
CA PRO A 156 -51.47 1.89 2.95
C PRO A 156 -50.41 0.78 2.99
N GLU A 157 -49.52 0.83 3.99
CA GLU A 157 -48.29 0.05 4.20
C GLU A 157 -48.40 -1.50 4.24
N LYS A 158 -49.55 -2.11 3.89
CA LYS A 158 -49.81 -3.55 4.08
C LYS A 158 -50.18 -4.34 2.81
N GLN A 159 -50.06 -3.76 1.62
CA GLN A 159 -50.37 -4.46 0.36
C GLN A 159 -49.12 -4.63 -0.50
N ASP A 160 -49.06 -5.76 -1.23
CA ASP A 160 -47.99 -5.99 -2.20
C ASP A 160 -48.07 -4.98 -3.35
N ILE A 161 -46.91 -4.56 -3.83
CA ILE A 161 -46.80 -3.58 -4.91
C ILE A 161 -46.58 -4.30 -6.23
N ILE A 162 -47.36 -3.96 -7.25
CA ILE A 162 -47.21 -4.57 -8.57
C ILE A 162 -46.47 -3.62 -9.50
N ILE A 163 -45.29 -4.05 -9.97
CA ILE A 163 -44.44 -3.28 -10.88
C ILE A 163 -44.66 -3.76 -12.31
N PRO A 164 -45.16 -2.91 -13.23
CA PRO A 164 -45.25 -3.24 -14.63
C PRO A 164 -43.85 -3.41 -15.25
N VAL A 165 -43.62 -4.54 -15.94
CA VAL A 165 -42.34 -4.85 -16.58
C VAL A 165 -42.43 -4.99 -18.10
N GLY A 166 -43.65 -4.97 -18.66
CA GLY A 166 -43.84 -5.00 -20.11
C GLY A 166 -45.26 -5.35 -20.54
N HIS A 167 -45.36 -5.93 -21.73
CA HIS A 167 -46.61 -6.40 -22.31
C HIS A 167 -46.46 -7.83 -22.86
N ARG A 168 -47.54 -8.61 -22.77
CA ARG A 168 -47.72 -9.90 -23.48
C ARG A 168 -48.92 -9.72 -24.43
N GLY A 169 -48.64 -9.56 -25.73
CA GLY A 169 -49.66 -9.10 -26.68
C GLY A 169 -50.18 -7.71 -26.30
N LYS A 170 -51.50 -7.59 -26.09
CA LYS A 170 -52.16 -6.34 -25.64
C LYS A 170 -52.23 -6.19 -24.11
N THR A 171 -51.87 -7.23 -23.35
CA THR A 171 -52.00 -7.25 -21.90
C THR A 171 -50.74 -6.72 -21.24
N ARG A 172 -50.89 -5.75 -20.33
CA ARG A 172 -49.79 -5.31 -19.47
C ARG A 172 -49.44 -6.42 -18.50
N VAL A 173 -48.15 -6.65 -18.28
CA VAL A 173 -47.66 -7.65 -17.35
C VAL A 173 -46.67 -7.05 -16.36
N GLY A 174 -46.61 -7.60 -15.16
CA GLY A 174 -45.79 -7.10 -14.06
C GLY A 174 -45.44 -8.18 -13.05
N HIS A 175 -44.54 -7.83 -12.13
CA HIS A 175 -44.24 -8.67 -10.97
C HIS A 175 -44.75 -8.04 -9.68
N ARG A 176 -45.15 -8.89 -8.75
CA ARG A 176 -45.52 -8.48 -7.39
C ARG A 176 -44.27 -8.43 -6.51
N ILE A 177 -44.11 -7.34 -5.80
CA ILE A 177 -43.12 -7.18 -4.74
C ILE A 177 -43.88 -7.25 -3.41
N PRO A 178 -43.61 -8.26 -2.56
CA PRO A 178 -44.18 -8.34 -1.22
C PRO A 178 -43.98 -7.05 -0.43
N SER A 179 -44.98 -6.64 0.35
CA SER A 179 -44.91 -5.39 1.13
C SER A 179 -43.64 -5.29 1.99
N ILE A 180 -43.17 -6.41 2.56
CA ILE A 180 -41.96 -6.46 3.38
C ILE A 180 -40.69 -6.12 2.58
N PHE A 181 -40.56 -6.63 1.34
CA PHE A 181 -39.47 -6.28 0.44
C PHE A 181 -39.62 -4.85 -0.08
N TRP A 182 -40.85 -4.41 -0.37
CA TRP A 182 -41.11 -3.04 -0.81
C TRP A 182 -40.66 -2.03 0.25
N THR A 183 -41.04 -2.24 1.51
CA THR A 183 -40.60 -1.40 2.62
C THR A 183 -39.07 -1.43 2.75
N TYR A 184 -38.44 -2.60 2.62
CA TYR A 184 -36.99 -2.74 2.72
C TYR A 184 -36.23 -1.95 1.63
N ILE A 185 -36.58 -2.15 0.35
CA ILE A 185 -35.87 -1.50 -0.77
C ILE A 185 -36.12 0.00 -0.87
N ASN A 186 -37.13 0.54 -0.19
CA ASN A 186 -37.38 1.98 -0.14
C ASN A 186 -36.67 2.67 1.05
N GLN A 187 -35.95 1.92 1.90
CA GLN A 187 -35.14 2.53 2.95
C GLN A 187 -33.93 3.26 2.32
N PRO A 188 -33.67 4.52 2.67
CA PRO A 188 -32.53 5.27 2.12
C PRO A 188 -31.17 4.64 2.42
N THR A 189 -31.05 3.87 3.51
CA THR A 189 -29.83 3.13 3.85
C THR A 189 -29.64 1.87 3.01
N VAL A 190 -30.72 1.30 2.48
CA VAL A 190 -30.70 0.08 1.65
C VAL A 190 -30.57 0.44 0.18
N ALA A 191 -31.35 1.42 -0.30
CA ALA A 191 -31.32 1.91 -1.68
C ALA A 191 -31.09 3.43 -1.70
N PRO A 192 -29.86 3.90 -1.43
CA PRO A 192 -29.55 5.32 -1.35
C PRO A 192 -29.77 6.08 -2.67
N HIS A 193 -29.83 5.39 -3.81
CA HIS A 193 -30.16 6.00 -5.09
C HIS A 193 -31.63 5.82 -5.51
N GLY A 194 -32.44 5.23 -4.63
CA GLY A 194 -33.78 4.74 -4.95
C GLY A 194 -33.76 3.32 -5.51
N TRP A 195 -34.78 2.53 -5.17
CA TRP A 195 -34.84 1.11 -5.51
C TRP A 195 -34.74 0.83 -7.01
N GLN A 196 -35.30 1.71 -7.86
CA GLN A 196 -35.22 1.55 -9.32
C GLN A 196 -33.79 1.55 -9.83
N LYS A 197 -32.89 2.27 -9.16
CA LYS A 197 -31.49 2.35 -9.55
C LYS A 197 -30.65 1.27 -8.88
N ASP A 198 -30.87 1.01 -7.59
CA ASP A 198 -30.04 0.07 -6.81
C ASP A 198 -30.42 -1.41 -6.91
N PHE A 199 -31.69 -1.70 -7.23
CA PHE A 199 -32.19 -3.06 -7.46
C PHE A 199 -32.65 -3.24 -8.91
N GLY A 200 -33.27 -2.21 -9.50
CA GLY A 200 -33.86 -2.31 -10.83
C GLY A 200 -35.23 -2.99 -10.82
N THR A 201 -35.78 -3.23 -12.01
CA THR A 201 -37.10 -3.88 -12.10
C THR A 201 -37.04 -5.32 -11.59
N PRO A 202 -38.09 -5.81 -10.91
CA PRO A 202 -38.18 -7.20 -10.51
C PRO A 202 -38.11 -8.13 -11.72
N LEU A 203 -37.41 -9.25 -11.58
CA LEU A 203 -37.25 -10.30 -12.59
C LEU A 203 -38.10 -11.54 -12.29
N THR A 204 -38.50 -11.73 -11.03
CA THR A 204 -39.29 -12.87 -10.58
C THR A 204 -40.41 -12.42 -9.65
N GLU A 205 -41.41 -13.27 -9.47
CA GLU A 205 -42.20 -13.26 -8.24
C GLU A 205 -41.31 -13.61 -7.03
N ALA A 206 -41.78 -13.36 -5.81
CA ALA A 206 -41.09 -13.83 -4.62
C ALA A 206 -41.26 -15.36 -4.48
N LEU A 207 -40.15 -16.07 -4.33
CA LEU A 207 -40.07 -17.52 -4.32
C LEU A 207 -39.83 -18.04 -2.90
N PRO A 208 -40.76 -18.81 -2.32
CA PRO A 208 -40.54 -19.45 -1.03
C PRO A 208 -39.67 -20.70 -1.18
N PHE A 209 -38.80 -20.95 -0.22
CA PHE A 209 -37.99 -22.16 -0.13
C PHE A 209 -37.53 -22.41 1.31
N THR A 210 -36.76 -23.48 1.53
CA THR A 210 -36.23 -23.82 2.86
C THR A 210 -34.71 -23.90 2.84
N ILE A 211 -34.07 -23.44 3.93
CA ILE A 211 -32.66 -23.68 4.21
C ILE A 211 -32.54 -24.45 5.51
N SER A 212 -31.68 -25.47 5.57
CA SER A 212 -31.32 -26.13 6.83
C SER A 212 -30.08 -25.47 7.45
N PHE A 213 -30.24 -24.85 8.62
CA PHE A 213 -29.13 -24.36 9.45
C PHE A 213 -28.99 -25.25 10.67
N ASN A 214 -27.82 -25.90 10.85
CA ASN A 214 -27.57 -26.84 11.96
C ASN A 214 -28.66 -27.91 12.13
N GLY A 215 -29.25 -28.37 11.03
CA GLY A 215 -30.33 -29.36 11.03
C GLY A 215 -31.74 -28.80 11.29
N GLN A 216 -31.89 -27.50 11.57
CA GLN A 216 -33.20 -26.86 11.72
C GLN A 216 -33.64 -26.22 10.40
N PRO A 217 -34.88 -26.46 9.93
CA PRO A 217 -35.41 -25.82 8.74
C PRO A 217 -35.79 -24.36 9.02
N HIS A 218 -35.37 -23.47 8.14
CA HIS A 218 -35.77 -22.07 8.09
C HIS A 218 -36.58 -21.82 6.83
N HIS A 219 -37.68 -21.09 6.95
CA HIS A 219 -38.55 -20.66 5.87
C HIS A 219 -38.00 -19.38 5.27
N MET A 220 -37.64 -19.47 4.01
CA MET A 220 -37.00 -18.39 3.28
C MET A 220 -37.91 -17.85 2.19
N LEU A 221 -37.69 -16.59 1.83
CA LEU A 221 -38.29 -15.97 0.66
C LEU A 221 -37.19 -15.23 -0.12
N THR A 222 -37.12 -15.43 -1.43
CA THR A 222 -36.17 -14.72 -2.30
C THR A 222 -36.87 -14.02 -3.44
N GLN A 223 -36.38 -12.85 -3.86
CA GLN A 223 -36.84 -12.20 -5.08
C GLN A 223 -35.66 -11.60 -5.84
N ALA A 224 -35.58 -11.89 -7.15
CA ALA A 224 -34.57 -11.32 -8.03
C ALA A 224 -35.05 -10.02 -8.66
N PHE A 225 -34.14 -9.06 -8.75
CA PHE A 225 -34.28 -7.80 -9.48
C PHE A 225 -33.15 -7.69 -10.50
N LEU A 226 -33.24 -6.71 -11.41
CA LEU A 226 -32.30 -6.58 -12.51
C LEU A 226 -30.82 -6.50 -12.06
N HIS A 227 -30.53 -5.80 -10.97
CA HIS A 227 -29.16 -5.55 -10.51
C HIS A 227 -28.77 -6.34 -9.26
N ASP A 228 -29.76 -6.79 -8.46
CA ASP A 228 -29.53 -7.46 -7.18
C ASP A 228 -30.72 -8.35 -6.82
N GLY A 229 -30.65 -9.07 -5.70
CA GLY A 229 -31.77 -9.82 -5.15
C GLY A 229 -31.86 -9.70 -3.65
N LEU A 230 -32.99 -10.12 -3.10
CA LEU A 230 -33.27 -10.10 -1.67
C LEU A 230 -33.47 -11.51 -1.15
N LEU A 231 -33.04 -11.71 0.08
CA LEU A 231 -33.29 -12.91 0.86
C LEU A 231 -33.89 -12.52 2.21
N LEU A 232 -35.02 -13.13 2.54
CA LEU A 232 -35.70 -13.01 3.82
C LEU A 232 -35.67 -14.35 4.53
N ASP A 233 -35.33 -14.35 5.81
CA ASP A 233 -35.49 -15.47 6.74
C ASP A 233 -36.64 -15.16 7.72
N TRP A 234 -37.71 -15.94 7.67
CA TRP A 234 -38.86 -15.77 8.56
C TRP A 234 -38.59 -16.22 10.01
N ASP A 235 -37.66 -17.16 10.18
CA ASP A 235 -37.41 -17.83 11.45
C ASP A 235 -36.24 -17.20 12.23
N SER A 236 -35.51 -16.26 11.60
CA SER A 236 -34.47 -15.46 12.26
C SER A 236 -34.95 -14.05 12.61
N PRO A 237 -34.82 -13.62 13.89
CA PRO A 237 -35.16 -12.26 14.28
C PRO A 237 -34.11 -11.28 13.72
N GLY A 238 -34.56 -10.27 12.97
CA GLY A 238 -33.76 -9.12 12.61
C GLY A 238 -33.54 -8.17 13.79
N THR A 239 -32.75 -7.10 13.58
CA THR A 239 -32.28 -6.17 14.62
C THR A 239 -33.39 -5.44 15.39
N THR A 240 -34.60 -5.36 14.83
CA THR A 240 -35.77 -4.70 15.41
C THR A 240 -36.91 -5.67 15.76
N GLY A 241 -36.64 -6.99 15.74
CA GLY A 241 -37.65 -8.03 15.94
C GLY A 241 -38.52 -8.33 14.71
N GLN A 242 -38.30 -7.64 13.59
CA GLN A 242 -38.84 -8.01 12.27
C GLN A 242 -37.97 -9.11 11.62
N PRO A 243 -38.51 -10.00 10.78
CA PRO A 243 -37.73 -11.06 10.17
C PRO A 243 -36.60 -10.51 9.26
N ALA A 244 -35.46 -11.20 9.24
CA ALA A 244 -34.20 -10.68 8.72
C ALA A 244 -34.18 -10.62 7.18
N ILE A 245 -34.05 -9.41 6.61
CA ILE A 245 -33.87 -9.18 5.16
C ILE A 245 -32.44 -8.73 4.88
N GLN A 246 -31.83 -9.38 3.90
CA GLN A 246 -30.53 -9.02 3.36
C GLN A 246 -30.52 -9.06 1.83
N ARG A 247 -29.52 -8.42 1.23
CA ARG A 247 -29.20 -8.62 -0.19
C ARG A 247 -28.68 -10.05 -0.40
N LEU A 248 -28.87 -10.59 -1.60
CA LEU A 248 -28.26 -11.86 -1.95
C LEU A 248 -26.72 -11.75 -1.84
N PRO A 249 -26.04 -12.79 -1.33
CA PRO A 249 -24.58 -12.80 -1.16
C PRO A 249 -23.87 -13.05 -2.49
N THR A 250 -24.18 -12.21 -3.48
CA THR A 250 -23.80 -12.40 -4.88
C THR A 250 -22.29 -12.34 -5.11
N GLY A 251 -21.52 -11.69 -4.23
CA GLY A 251 -20.06 -11.62 -4.37
C GLY A 251 -19.37 -12.91 -3.97
N ILE A 252 -19.70 -13.47 -2.81
CA ILE A 252 -19.16 -14.78 -2.41
C ILE A 252 -19.68 -15.89 -3.33
N ASP A 253 -20.94 -15.84 -3.74
CA ASP A 253 -21.52 -16.86 -4.62
C ASP A 253 -20.99 -16.74 -6.07
N TYR A 254 -20.64 -15.54 -6.52
CA TYR A 254 -19.88 -15.34 -7.75
C TYR A 254 -18.53 -16.04 -7.68
N LEU A 255 -17.76 -15.82 -6.60
CA LEU A 255 -16.46 -16.47 -6.43
C LEU A 255 -16.58 -17.99 -6.26
N ARG A 256 -17.66 -18.50 -5.65
CA ARG A 256 -17.95 -19.95 -5.61
C ARG A 256 -18.25 -20.51 -7.00
N THR A 257 -18.82 -19.73 -7.90
CA THR A 257 -19.20 -20.17 -9.25
C THR A 257 -18.02 -20.09 -10.22
N PHE A 258 -17.30 -18.97 -10.23
CA PHE A 258 -16.29 -18.66 -11.25
C PHE A 258 -14.86 -18.72 -10.73
N ASN A 259 -14.66 -18.95 -9.43
CA ASN A 259 -13.38 -18.79 -8.72
C ASN A 259 -12.83 -17.35 -8.82
N PHE A 260 -11.67 -17.09 -8.19
CA PHE A 260 -10.96 -15.84 -8.40
C PHE A 260 -10.54 -15.67 -9.88
N PRO A 261 -10.59 -14.45 -10.44
CA PRO A 261 -10.14 -14.22 -11.81
C PRO A 261 -8.69 -14.67 -12.01
N ALA A 262 -8.42 -15.43 -13.08
CA ALA A 262 -7.06 -15.75 -13.47
C ALA A 262 -6.40 -14.52 -14.11
N ILE A 263 -5.23 -14.17 -13.57
CA ILE A 263 -4.48 -12.96 -13.97
C ILE A 263 -3.21 -13.38 -14.69
N THR A 264 -3.06 -12.92 -15.92
CA THR A 264 -1.85 -13.09 -16.73
C THR A 264 -1.14 -11.77 -16.87
N LEU A 265 0.17 -11.75 -16.59
CA LEU A 265 1.01 -10.56 -16.69
C LEU A 265 2.00 -10.72 -17.84
N THR A 266 2.27 -9.62 -18.53
CA THR A 266 3.38 -9.56 -19.47
C THR A 266 4.70 -9.64 -18.69
N GLN A 267 5.54 -10.63 -19.01
CA GLN A 267 6.85 -10.78 -18.38
C GLN A 267 7.76 -9.59 -18.70
N GLN A 268 8.72 -9.33 -17.81
CA GLN A 268 9.69 -8.24 -17.93
C GLN A 268 9.06 -6.84 -17.94
N GLN A 269 7.79 -6.70 -17.56
CA GLN A 269 7.16 -5.41 -17.35
C GLN A 269 7.71 -4.74 -16.08
N PRO A 270 8.11 -3.46 -16.12
CA PRO A 270 8.39 -2.70 -14.92
C PRO A 270 7.11 -2.49 -14.10
N VAL A 271 7.27 -2.52 -12.79
CA VAL A 271 6.23 -2.22 -11.81
C VAL A 271 6.88 -1.51 -10.63
N TRP A 272 6.15 -0.67 -9.92
CA TRP A 272 6.66 0.06 -8.77
C TRP A 272 5.81 -0.23 -7.54
N SER A 273 6.42 -0.16 -6.36
CA SER A 273 5.64 -0.10 -5.12
C SER A 273 4.88 1.21 -5.06
N GLN A 274 3.60 1.16 -4.69
CA GLN A 274 2.76 2.35 -4.52
C GLN A 274 2.97 3.00 -3.13
N GLN A 275 3.28 2.18 -2.14
CA GLN A 275 3.48 2.57 -0.75
C GLN A 275 4.59 1.71 -0.14
N GLU A 276 4.94 1.98 1.12
CA GLU A 276 5.82 1.08 1.87
C GLU A 276 5.21 -0.33 1.90
N THR A 277 6.01 -1.33 1.53
CA THR A 277 5.55 -2.72 1.43
C THR A 277 6.69 -3.70 1.66
N VAL A 278 6.32 -4.97 1.73
CA VAL A 278 7.19 -6.10 2.01
C VAL A 278 7.29 -7.00 0.79
N LEU A 279 8.52 -7.42 0.49
CA LEU A 279 8.79 -8.51 -0.43
C LEU A 279 8.86 -9.80 0.38
N MET A 280 8.20 -10.85 -0.10
CA MET A 280 8.07 -12.13 0.60
C MET A 280 8.78 -13.25 -0.17
N THR A 281 9.30 -14.24 0.57
CA THR A 281 9.82 -15.48 -0.04
C THR A 281 8.71 -16.29 -0.70
N ARG A 282 7.53 -16.32 -0.08
CA ARG A 282 6.34 -17.04 -0.52
C ARG A 282 5.08 -16.22 -0.24
N PRO A 283 4.07 -16.27 -1.12
CA PRO A 283 2.76 -15.64 -0.90
C PRO A 283 2.10 -16.10 0.40
N GLY A 284 1.56 -15.15 1.18
CA GLY A 284 0.77 -15.40 2.38
C GLY A 284 1.50 -16.01 3.59
N ILE A 285 2.81 -16.23 3.52
CA ILE A 285 3.62 -16.70 4.66
C ILE A 285 4.45 -15.53 5.18
N ASN A 286 4.45 -15.31 6.50
CA ASN A 286 5.20 -14.24 7.16
C ASN A 286 6.72 -14.51 7.19
N GLN A 287 7.32 -14.65 6.01
CA GLN A 287 8.75 -14.82 5.81
C GLN A 287 9.24 -13.72 4.86
N VAL A 288 9.44 -12.56 5.47
CA VAL A 288 9.87 -11.30 4.84
C VAL A 288 11.28 -11.46 4.26
N LEU A 289 11.45 -11.01 3.02
CA LEU A 289 12.75 -10.88 2.34
C LEU A 289 13.34 -9.49 2.51
N ALA A 290 12.52 -8.45 2.38
CA ALA A 290 12.96 -7.06 2.44
C ALA A 290 11.76 -6.13 2.60
N HIS A 291 12.01 -4.95 3.18
CA HIS A 291 11.07 -3.83 3.11
C HIS A 291 11.52 -2.84 2.05
N ILE A 292 10.55 -2.32 1.30
CA ILE A 292 10.78 -1.33 0.26
C ILE A 292 9.86 -0.14 0.49
N GLY A 293 10.40 1.06 0.28
CA GLY A 293 9.61 2.28 0.29
C GLY A 293 8.71 2.41 -0.94
N PRO A 294 7.93 3.50 -1.02
CA PRO A 294 7.18 3.82 -2.23
C PRO A 294 8.11 4.04 -3.43
N HIS A 295 7.57 3.85 -4.62
CA HIS A 295 8.23 4.08 -5.91
C HIS A 295 9.43 3.17 -6.18
N PHE A 296 9.61 2.11 -5.40
CA PHE A 296 10.70 1.17 -5.57
C PHE A 296 10.50 0.36 -6.85
N PRO A 297 11.44 0.39 -7.80
CA PRO A 297 11.28 -0.26 -9.09
C PRO A 297 11.52 -1.77 -8.98
N LEU A 298 10.63 -2.52 -9.59
CA LEU A 298 10.61 -3.97 -9.68
C LEU A 298 10.33 -4.38 -11.14
N THR A 299 10.53 -5.66 -11.43
CA THR A 299 10.21 -6.27 -12.71
C THR A 299 9.31 -7.47 -12.50
N LEU A 300 8.21 -7.56 -13.25
CA LEU A 300 7.29 -8.69 -13.20
C LEU A 300 7.87 -9.91 -13.90
N LEU A 301 7.78 -11.07 -13.24
CA LEU A 301 8.20 -12.36 -13.78
C LEU A 301 7.05 -13.17 -14.40
N GLY A 302 5.84 -12.62 -14.44
CA GLY A 302 4.66 -13.25 -15.06
C GLY A 302 3.86 -14.19 -14.15
N ALA A 303 4.50 -14.80 -13.14
CA ALA A 303 3.82 -15.72 -12.23
C ALA A 303 2.92 -14.95 -11.24
N THR A 304 1.69 -15.43 -11.09
CA THR A 304 0.67 -14.90 -10.18
C THR A 304 0.08 -16.02 -9.32
N THR A 305 -0.42 -15.68 -8.14
CA THR A 305 -1.20 -16.62 -7.33
C THR A 305 -2.15 -15.90 -6.38
N TRP A 306 -3.23 -16.58 -6.00
CA TRP A 306 -4.19 -16.11 -5.01
C TRP A 306 -3.96 -16.83 -3.69
N VAL A 307 -3.86 -16.07 -2.60
CA VAL A 307 -3.82 -16.62 -1.22
C VAL A 307 -4.78 -15.81 -0.38
N GLU A 308 -5.79 -16.46 0.20
CA GLU A 308 -6.75 -15.86 1.15
C GLU A 308 -7.41 -14.55 0.66
N GLY A 309 -7.72 -14.46 -0.65
CA GLY A 309 -8.33 -13.27 -1.25
C GLY A 309 -7.33 -12.18 -1.67
N GLN A 310 -6.03 -12.44 -1.57
CA GLN A 310 -4.97 -11.54 -2.00
C GLN A 310 -4.28 -12.08 -3.25
N LEU A 311 -4.15 -11.22 -4.27
CA LEU A 311 -3.39 -11.51 -5.48
C LEU A 311 -1.91 -11.16 -5.27
N TRP A 312 -1.02 -12.10 -5.59
CA TRP A 312 0.42 -11.96 -5.44
C TRP A 312 1.12 -12.04 -6.78
N TYR A 313 2.11 -11.17 -6.99
CA TYR A 313 2.98 -11.13 -8.16
C TYR A 313 4.37 -11.58 -7.83
N ARG A 314 4.93 -12.45 -8.68
CA ARG A 314 6.35 -12.76 -8.63
C ARG A 314 7.13 -11.62 -9.27
N VAL A 315 8.02 -11.02 -8.49
CA VAL A 315 8.80 -9.84 -8.87
C VAL A 315 10.29 -10.12 -8.81
N GLN A 316 11.05 -9.30 -9.51
CA GLN A 316 12.50 -9.28 -9.55
C GLN A 316 13.01 -7.86 -9.27
N TRP A 317 14.16 -7.77 -8.63
CA TRP A 317 14.94 -6.55 -8.51
C TRP A 317 16.42 -6.83 -8.70
N ALA A 318 17.16 -5.83 -9.15
CA ALA A 318 18.60 -5.88 -9.25
C ALA A 318 19.23 -5.03 -8.14
N SER A 319 20.25 -5.58 -7.49
CA SER A 319 21.17 -4.86 -6.61
C SER A 319 22.61 -5.13 -7.05
N PHE A 320 23.20 -4.15 -7.76
CA PHE A 320 24.56 -4.23 -8.30
C PHE A 320 24.79 -5.48 -9.15
N LYS A 321 25.56 -6.45 -8.63
CA LYS A 321 25.92 -7.71 -9.31
C LYS A 321 24.91 -8.83 -9.04
N ARG A 322 23.84 -8.56 -8.30
CA ARG A 322 22.85 -9.56 -7.91
C ARG A 322 21.50 -9.24 -8.51
N VAL A 323 20.83 -10.30 -8.96
CA VAL A 323 19.41 -10.29 -9.30
C VAL A 323 18.71 -11.18 -8.27
N SER A 324 17.67 -10.66 -7.65
CA SER A 324 16.88 -11.34 -6.63
C SER A 324 15.42 -11.36 -7.02
N THR A 325 14.68 -12.36 -6.52
CA THR A 325 13.26 -12.52 -6.80
C THR A 325 12.49 -12.75 -5.52
N GLY A 326 11.22 -12.35 -5.52
CA GLY A 326 10.31 -12.51 -4.39
C GLY A 326 8.87 -12.35 -4.83
N TRP A 327 7.99 -12.17 -3.87
CA TRP A 327 6.57 -11.98 -4.07
C TRP A 327 6.11 -10.66 -3.44
N MET A 328 5.24 -9.95 -4.14
CA MET A 328 4.62 -8.70 -3.68
C MET A 328 3.11 -8.79 -3.90
N MET A 329 2.31 -8.23 -2.99
CA MET A 329 0.87 -8.10 -3.22
C MET A 329 0.59 -7.17 -4.39
N ALA A 330 -0.35 -7.55 -5.25
CA ALA A 330 -0.77 -6.75 -6.39
C ALA A 330 -1.34 -5.39 -5.98
N SER A 331 -2.03 -5.33 -4.84
CA SER A 331 -2.58 -4.11 -4.24
C SER A 331 -1.52 -3.09 -3.82
N ALA A 332 -0.27 -3.54 -3.61
CA ALA A 332 0.85 -2.66 -3.25
C ALA A 332 1.59 -2.13 -4.49
N SER A 333 1.12 -2.44 -5.70
CA SER A 333 1.83 -2.19 -6.95
C SER A 333 1.15 -1.14 -7.82
N THR A 334 1.96 -0.40 -8.57
CA THR A 334 1.49 0.50 -9.63
C THR A 334 2.29 0.27 -10.92
N PHE A 335 1.61 0.40 -12.05
CA PHE A 335 2.21 0.36 -13.39
C PHE A 335 2.51 1.76 -13.93
N ASP A 336 2.01 2.79 -13.26
CA ASP A 336 2.35 4.17 -13.57
C ASP A 336 3.76 4.45 -13.06
N LYS A 337 4.65 4.86 -13.97
CA LYS A 337 6.01 5.23 -13.59
C LYS A 337 5.95 6.45 -12.66
N PRO A 338 6.41 6.33 -11.40
CA PRO A 338 6.38 7.43 -10.46
C PRO A 338 7.44 8.48 -10.81
N ILE A 339 7.23 9.70 -10.31
CA ILE A 339 8.28 10.73 -10.29
C ILE A 339 9.30 10.32 -9.24
N SER A 340 10.53 10.06 -9.67
CA SER A 340 11.56 9.35 -8.89
C SER A 340 12.28 10.24 -7.87
N THR A 341 11.68 10.47 -6.72
CA THR A 341 12.37 11.09 -5.56
C THR A 341 12.28 10.18 -4.34
N GLY A 342 13.39 10.04 -3.61
CA GLY A 342 13.41 9.37 -2.30
C GLY A 342 13.15 7.85 -2.33
N ILE A 343 13.65 7.13 -3.34
CA ILE A 343 13.52 5.66 -3.38
C ILE A 343 14.39 5.06 -2.28
N TRP A 344 13.78 4.32 -1.35
CA TRP A 344 14.50 3.66 -0.27
C TRP A 344 14.12 2.18 -0.13
N SER A 345 15.00 1.42 0.53
CA SER A 345 14.75 0.02 0.93
C SER A 345 15.58 -0.36 2.14
N THR A 346 15.21 -1.43 2.83
CA THR A 346 16.10 -2.02 3.84
C THR A 346 17.34 -2.60 3.19
N VAL A 347 18.41 -2.69 3.98
CA VAL A 347 19.70 -3.26 3.58
C VAL A 347 19.58 -4.70 3.05
N ASP A 348 18.51 -5.45 3.31
CA ASP A 348 18.27 -6.78 2.72
C ASP A 348 18.23 -6.78 1.19
N ILE A 349 17.71 -5.70 0.58
CA ILE A 349 17.74 -5.51 -0.88
C ILE A 349 19.18 -5.51 -1.38
N LEU A 350 20.08 -4.89 -0.62
CA LEU A 350 21.49 -4.75 -0.97
C LEU A 350 22.28 -6.02 -0.63
N SER A 351 22.13 -6.55 0.59
CA SER A 351 22.80 -7.75 1.08
C SER A 351 22.07 -8.36 2.29
N PRO A 352 21.40 -9.51 2.12
CA PRO A 352 20.83 -10.27 3.23
C PRO A 352 21.87 -10.68 4.28
N GLN A 353 23.12 -10.92 3.88
CA GLN A 353 24.20 -11.24 4.81
C GLN A 353 24.54 -10.06 5.72
N LEU A 354 24.60 -8.85 5.16
CA LEU A 354 24.82 -7.63 5.93
C LEU A 354 23.61 -7.33 6.83
N ALA A 355 22.40 -7.54 6.32
CA ALA A 355 21.18 -7.39 7.12
C ALA A 355 21.14 -8.36 8.31
N HIS A 356 21.52 -9.62 8.09
CA HIS A 356 21.63 -10.61 9.16
C HIS A 356 22.67 -10.19 10.21
N TYR A 357 23.85 -9.75 9.77
CA TYR A 357 24.90 -9.24 10.67
C TYR A 357 24.39 -8.07 11.53
N LEU A 358 23.76 -7.07 10.91
CA LEU A 358 23.17 -5.92 11.61
C LEU A 358 22.09 -6.37 12.61
N THR A 359 21.28 -7.36 12.25
CA THR A 359 20.25 -7.95 13.14
C THR A 359 20.85 -8.59 14.39
N THR A 360 22.05 -9.17 14.32
CA THR A 360 22.72 -9.70 15.52
C THR A 360 23.14 -8.62 16.53
N ILE A 361 23.27 -7.37 16.06
CA ILE A 361 23.60 -6.21 16.89
C ILE A 361 22.32 -5.48 17.34
N GLY A 362 21.26 -5.57 16.53
CA GLY A 362 19.93 -5.03 16.85
C GLY A 362 19.91 -3.51 16.86
N SER A 363 19.23 -2.92 17.85
CA SER A 363 19.04 -1.46 17.97
C SER A 363 20.31 -0.66 18.25
N ASN A 364 21.43 -1.33 18.51
CA ASN A 364 22.69 -0.69 18.87
C ASN A 364 23.53 -0.27 17.66
N VAL A 365 23.01 -0.47 16.45
CA VAL A 365 23.60 0.00 15.19
C VAL A 365 22.52 0.58 14.29
N GLY A 366 22.88 1.66 13.59
CA GLY A 366 22.08 2.27 12.53
C GLY A 366 22.94 2.61 11.33
N MET A 367 22.37 2.51 10.13
CA MET A 367 23.07 2.81 8.89
C MET A 367 22.13 3.43 7.86
N SER A 368 22.65 4.40 7.12
CA SER A 368 22.07 4.83 5.84
C SER A 368 23.16 4.89 4.76
N VAL A 369 22.82 4.46 3.55
CA VAL A 369 23.67 4.57 2.37
C VAL A 369 22.85 5.13 1.22
N TYR A 370 23.21 6.28 0.69
CA TYR A 370 22.64 6.84 -0.53
C TYR A 370 23.58 6.57 -1.71
N ASP A 371 23.12 5.73 -2.65
CA ASP A 371 23.76 5.50 -3.94
C ASP A 371 23.27 6.58 -4.93
N LEU A 372 24.16 7.53 -5.25
CA LEU A 372 23.84 8.64 -6.14
C LEU A 372 23.66 8.16 -7.59
N SER A 373 24.38 7.12 -8.01
CA SER A 373 24.32 6.58 -9.37
C SER A 373 22.93 6.03 -9.70
N ARG A 374 22.22 5.49 -8.69
CA ARG A 374 20.90 4.86 -8.85
C ARG A 374 19.77 5.61 -8.15
N ASN A 375 20.07 6.76 -7.53
CA ASN A 375 19.14 7.56 -6.74
C ASN A 375 18.36 6.67 -5.74
N ARG A 376 19.10 5.88 -4.94
CA ARG A 376 18.52 4.90 -4.02
C ARG A 376 19.20 4.93 -2.66
N THR A 377 18.38 4.88 -1.61
CA THR A 377 18.84 4.80 -0.23
C THR A 377 18.63 3.40 0.35
N TYR A 378 19.64 2.86 1.03
CA TYR A 378 19.57 1.61 1.77
C TYR A 378 19.69 1.90 3.26
N VAL A 379 18.73 1.42 4.04
CA VAL A 379 18.59 1.81 5.46
C VAL A 379 18.56 0.62 6.41
N TYR A 380 19.00 0.88 7.65
CA TYR A 380 18.85 0.01 8.81
C TYR A 380 18.73 0.87 10.09
N ASN A 381 17.67 0.71 10.88
CA ASN A 381 17.39 1.48 12.11
C ASN A 381 17.55 3.01 11.96
N THR A 382 17.09 3.58 10.84
CA THR A 382 17.21 5.03 10.56
C THR A 382 16.14 5.88 11.24
N ASP A 383 15.12 5.25 11.81
CA ASP A 383 14.15 5.86 12.71
C ASP A 383 14.75 6.18 14.10
N ARG A 384 15.92 5.62 14.41
CA ARG A 384 16.63 5.86 15.67
C ARG A 384 17.59 7.04 15.59
N GLN A 385 17.69 7.72 16.72
CA GLN A 385 18.66 8.79 16.98
C GLN A 385 19.87 8.18 17.70
N PHE A 386 21.06 8.66 17.35
CA PHE A 386 22.33 8.23 17.93
C PHE A 386 23.15 9.46 18.29
N ILE A 387 23.89 9.40 19.39
CA ILE A 387 24.82 10.47 19.75
C ILE A 387 25.83 10.68 18.61
N ALA A 388 25.95 11.93 18.15
CA ALA A 388 26.76 12.31 17.01
C ALA A 388 28.25 12.34 17.34
N ALA A 389 28.63 12.58 18.60
CA ALA A 389 30.01 12.79 19.00
C ALA A 389 30.68 13.79 18.03
N SER A 390 31.92 13.55 17.63
CA SER A 390 32.62 14.43 16.69
C SER A 390 32.07 14.48 15.26
N ALA A 391 31.07 13.67 14.87
CA ALA A 391 30.41 13.85 13.57
C ALA A 391 29.58 15.12 13.49
N ILE A 392 29.16 15.69 14.63
CA ILE A 392 28.47 17.00 14.70
C ILE A 392 29.34 18.16 14.20
N LYS A 393 30.66 17.97 14.12
CA LYS A 393 31.59 18.97 13.57
C LYS A 393 31.33 19.25 12.09
N ILE A 394 30.72 18.31 11.35
CA ILE A 394 30.27 18.56 9.97
C ILE A 394 29.20 19.66 9.94
N PRO A 395 28.02 19.52 10.58
CA PRO A 395 27.01 20.59 10.54
C PRO A 395 27.48 21.87 11.23
N ILE A 396 28.38 21.83 12.23
CA ILE A 396 28.99 23.04 12.82
C ILE A 396 29.83 23.81 11.79
N MET A 397 30.72 23.11 11.05
CA MET A 397 31.48 23.73 9.96
C MET A 397 30.55 24.36 8.92
N LEU A 398 29.50 23.64 8.51
CA LEU A 398 28.58 24.12 7.48
C LEU A 398 27.78 25.33 7.94
N ALA A 399 27.34 25.36 9.21
CA ALA A 399 26.68 26.51 9.81
C ALA A 399 27.60 27.74 9.85
N PHE A 400 28.87 27.54 10.19
CA PHE A 400 29.85 28.63 10.24
C PHE A 400 30.17 29.20 8.85
N LEU A 401 30.36 28.34 7.84
CA LEU A 401 30.58 28.77 6.47
C LEU A 401 29.34 29.48 5.90
N ASP A 402 28.13 29.00 6.17
CA ASP A 402 26.88 29.66 5.77
C ASP A 402 26.72 31.05 6.43
N LEU A 403 27.13 31.18 7.70
CA LEU A 403 27.17 32.46 8.39
C LEU A 403 28.13 33.46 7.71
N LEU A 404 29.34 33.01 7.35
CA LEU A 404 30.32 33.84 6.63
C LEU A 404 29.79 34.29 5.27
N GLU A 405 29.15 33.40 4.50
CA GLU A 405 28.50 33.75 3.23
C GLU A 405 27.42 34.82 3.41
N HIS A 406 26.59 34.67 4.44
CA HIS A 406 25.54 35.65 4.74
C HIS A 406 26.12 37.03 5.07
N GLN A 407 27.26 37.06 5.76
CA GLN A 407 28.00 38.28 6.08
C GLN A 407 28.86 38.79 4.92
N LYS A 408 28.95 38.04 3.80
CA LYS A 408 29.83 38.31 2.66
C LYS A 408 31.31 38.39 3.04
N HIS A 409 31.71 37.53 3.97
CA HIS A 409 33.10 37.34 4.39
C HIS A 409 33.64 36.01 3.88
N GLU A 410 34.95 35.99 3.64
CA GLU A 410 35.72 34.74 3.51
C GLU A 410 36.33 34.40 4.89
N PRO A 411 36.63 33.11 5.17
CA PRO A 411 37.35 32.72 6.36
C PRO A 411 38.72 33.40 6.39
N ASP A 412 39.01 34.14 7.47
CA ASP A 412 40.35 34.67 7.72
C ASP A 412 41.32 33.57 8.23
N GLU A 413 42.56 33.93 8.53
CA GLU A 413 43.58 32.98 9.01
C GLU A 413 43.15 32.25 10.28
N GLN A 414 42.46 32.93 11.20
CA GLN A 414 42.00 32.33 12.45
C GLN A 414 40.84 31.37 12.19
N ALA A 415 39.86 31.77 11.37
CA ALA A 415 38.75 30.93 10.96
C ALA A 415 39.25 29.66 10.25
N MET A 416 40.22 29.81 9.34
CA MET A 416 40.86 28.68 8.66
C MET A 416 41.57 27.74 9.64
N PHE A 417 42.35 28.27 10.58
CA PHE A 417 43.00 27.45 11.61
C PHE A 417 41.97 26.64 12.43
N LEU A 418 40.90 27.30 12.89
CA LEU A 418 39.84 26.66 13.68
C LEU A 418 39.10 25.58 12.88
N LEU A 419 38.81 25.83 11.61
CA LEU A 419 38.16 24.86 10.71
C LEU A 419 39.04 23.64 10.46
N THR A 420 40.31 23.85 10.12
CA THR A 420 41.29 22.78 9.88
C THR A 420 41.50 21.92 11.12
N SER A 421 41.79 22.53 12.28
CA SER A 421 42.00 21.76 13.52
C SER A 421 40.71 21.03 13.97
N MET A 422 39.53 21.65 13.79
CA MET A 422 38.25 21.03 14.13
C MET A 422 37.94 19.83 13.24
N ILE A 423 38.15 19.93 11.92
CA ILE A 423 37.73 18.88 10.99
C ILE A 423 38.81 17.80 10.88
N GLU A 424 40.05 18.17 10.57
CA GLU A 424 41.12 17.21 10.27
C GLU A 424 41.62 16.49 11.53
N ASN A 425 41.77 17.23 12.63
CA ASN A 425 42.31 16.74 13.90
C ASN A 425 41.23 16.48 14.96
N SER A 426 39.98 16.85 14.70
CA SER A 426 38.88 16.75 15.66
C SER A 426 39.07 17.52 16.96
N ASN A 427 39.80 18.65 16.93
CA ASN A 427 40.08 19.46 18.11
C ASN A 427 38.78 20.04 18.74
N ASN A 428 38.55 19.72 20.01
CA ASN A 428 37.33 20.11 20.74
C ASN A 428 37.32 21.60 21.14
N ASP A 429 38.47 22.20 21.39
CA ASP A 429 38.57 23.62 21.76
C ASP A 429 38.21 24.51 20.56
N SER A 430 38.76 24.19 19.39
CA SER A 430 38.43 24.88 18.14
C SER A 430 36.96 24.71 17.76
N THR A 431 36.40 23.52 18.01
CA THR A 431 34.95 23.27 17.85
C THR A 431 34.14 24.16 18.77
N SER A 432 34.53 24.24 20.04
CA SER A 432 33.80 25.00 21.05
C SER A 432 33.86 26.51 20.78
N ILE A 433 34.99 27.01 20.27
CA ILE A 433 35.10 28.41 19.82
C ILE A 433 34.11 28.69 18.69
N ILE A 434 34.05 27.85 17.65
CA ILE A 434 33.10 28.04 16.55
C ILE A 434 31.65 27.91 17.06
N TYR A 435 31.36 26.84 17.79
CA TYR A 435 30.01 26.51 18.27
C TYR A 435 29.44 27.60 19.19
N TYR A 436 30.13 27.91 20.29
CA TYR A 436 29.61 28.85 21.29
C TYR A 436 29.79 30.31 20.88
N ASN A 437 30.89 30.68 20.21
CA ASN A 437 31.22 32.09 20.00
C ASN A 437 30.88 32.61 18.60
N GLN A 438 30.80 31.74 17.58
CA GLN A 438 30.59 32.19 16.20
C GLN A 438 29.17 31.92 15.71
N ILE A 439 28.68 30.69 15.85
CA ILE A 439 27.37 30.31 15.27
C ILE A 439 26.19 30.54 16.22
N GLY A 440 26.43 30.94 17.47
CA GLY A 440 25.37 31.16 18.45
C GLY A 440 24.80 29.85 19.01
N ASP A 441 25.69 28.92 19.37
CA ASP A 441 25.43 27.70 20.13
C ASP A 441 24.35 26.76 19.53
N ALA A 442 23.62 26.07 20.40
CA ALA A 442 22.59 25.11 20.02
C ALA A 442 21.47 25.76 19.22
N ALA A 443 21.09 26.99 19.58
CA ALA A 443 20.03 27.71 18.88
C ALA A 443 20.43 28.02 17.44
N GLY A 444 21.68 28.47 17.24
CA GLY A 444 22.22 28.77 15.93
C GLY A 444 22.38 27.54 15.04
N LEU A 445 22.92 26.44 15.59
CA LEU A 445 23.04 25.19 14.85
C LEU A 445 21.66 24.62 14.45
N ALA A 446 20.70 24.64 15.37
CA ALA A 446 19.32 24.22 15.09
C ALA A 446 18.68 25.10 14.01
N ALA A 447 18.83 26.42 14.09
CA ALA A 447 18.32 27.34 13.09
C ALA A 447 18.91 27.08 11.69
N PHE A 448 20.21 26.80 11.62
CA PHE A 448 20.87 26.42 10.36
C PHE A 448 20.31 25.10 9.80
N LEU A 449 20.19 24.06 10.63
CA LEU A 449 19.66 22.75 10.18
C LEU A 449 18.21 22.88 9.69
N HIS A 450 17.37 23.63 10.40
CA HIS A 450 16.01 23.95 9.97
C HIS A 450 15.98 24.73 8.66
N LYS A 451 16.87 25.72 8.48
CA LYS A 451 17.00 26.51 7.24
C LYS A 451 17.25 25.61 6.02
N ILE A 452 18.04 24.55 6.17
CA ILE A 452 18.33 23.60 5.08
C ILE A 452 17.35 22.41 5.01
N GLY A 453 16.27 22.44 5.81
CA GLY A 453 15.20 21.46 5.78
C GLY A 453 15.45 20.18 6.57
N LEU A 454 16.50 20.12 7.39
CA LEU A 454 16.81 18.98 8.25
C LEU A 454 16.23 19.21 9.65
N ASN A 455 15.25 18.38 10.03
CA ASN A 455 14.50 18.57 11.28
C ASN A 455 14.61 17.38 12.26
N ASN A 456 15.19 16.26 11.82
CA ASN A 456 15.20 15.01 12.58
C ASN A 456 16.44 14.88 13.47
N PHE A 457 16.56 15.75 14.47
CA PHE A 457 17.65 15.74 15.46
C PHE A 457 17.12 16.01 16.86
N THR A 458 17.90 15.64 17.87
CA THR A 458 17.71 16.06 19.26
C THR A 458 18.94 16.86 19.68
N ALA A 459 18.75 18.17 19.86
CA ALA A 459 19.80 19.05 20.34
C ALA A 459 20.12 18.77 21.81
N ASP A 460 21.40 18.90 22.15
CA ASP A 460 21.85 18.98 23.53
C ASP A 460 22.42 20.40 23.75
N PRO A 461 21.74 21.25 24.57
CA PRO A 461 22.16 22.63 24.78
C PRO A 461 23.47 22.75 25.56
N ASP A 462 23.80 21.74 26.37
CA ASP A 462 24.93 21.78 27.30
C ASP A 462 26.19 21.15 26.70
N ALA A 463 26.04 20.17 25.82
CA ALA A 463 27.15 19.45 25.20
C ALA A 463 26.92 19.19 23.71
N TRP A 464 27.60 19.95 22.84
CA TRP A 464 27.49 19.79 21.38
C TRP A 464 27.79 18.36 20.89
N GLY A 465 28.66 17.63 21.59
CA GLY A 465 29.00 16.23 21.27
C GLY A 465 27.86 15.24 21.52
N ASN A 466 26.92 15.57 22.40
CA ASN A 466 25.79 14.73 22.80
C ASN A 466 24.54 14.93 21.95
N TRP A 467 24.60 15.83 20.96
CA TRP A 467 23.56 15.96 19.95
C TRP A 467 23.26 14.61 19.33
N GLN A 468 21.97 14.29 19.16
CA GLN A 468 21.56 13.03 18.56
C GLN A 468 21.06 13.27 17.15
N LEU A 469 21.61 12.50 16.21
CA LEU A 469 21.27 12.52 14.78
C LEU A 469 20.96 11.08 14.33
N SER A 470 20.05 10.93 13.37
CA SER A 470 19.88 9.66 12.66
C SER A 470 20.96 9.50 11.57
N PRO A 471 21.37 8.28 11.22
CA PRO A 471 22.24 8.05 10.07
C PRO A 471 21.68 8.64 8.77
N GLN A 472 20.35 8.59 8.60
CA GLN A 472 19.68 9.17 7.44
C GLN A 472 19.87 10.69 7.37
N MET A 473 19.70 11.41 8.49
CA MET A 473 19.90 12.86 8.52
C MET A 473 21.34 13.24 8.12
N MET A 474 22.34 12.49 8.58
CA MET A 474 23.73 12.75 8.19
C MET A 474 23.96 12.51 6.69
N VAL A 475 23.37 11.45 6.13
CA VAL A 475 23.38 11.21 4.67
C VAL A 475 22.68 12.33 3.92
N ASP A 476 21.54 12.84 4.41
CA ASP A 476 20.81 13.95 3.80
C ASP A 476 21.65 15.25 3.83
N LEU A 477 22.30 15.56 4.96
CA LEU A 477 23.21 16.70 5.09
C LEU A 477 24.36 16.64 4.07
N LEU A 478 25.03 15.49 4.00
CA LEU A 478 26.14 15.29 3.05
C LEU A 478 25.66 15.29 1.59
N THR A 479 24.41 14.88 1.34
CA THR A 479 23.78 14.98 0.01
C THR A 479 23.54 16.44 -0.38
N LEU A 480 23.01 17.25 0.54
CA LEU A 480 22.82 18.69 0.32
C LEU A 480 24.16 19.40 0.10
N LEU A 481 25.20 19.04 0.86
CA LEU A 481 26.56 19.54 0.67
C LEU A 481 27.08 19.18 -0.74
N THR A 482 27.06 17.89 -1.09
CA THR A 482 27.54 17.38 -2.37
C THR A 482 26.83 18.04 -3.56
N THR A 483 25.50 18.18 -3.47
CA THR A 483 24.68 18.77 -4.54
C THR A 483 24.72 20.30 -4.59
N GLY A 484 25.44 20.96 -3.69
CA GLY A 484 25.61 22.42 -3.69
C GLY A 484 24.34 23.18 -3.28
N LYS A 485 23.54 22.58 -2.39
CA LYS A 485 22.30 23.17 -1.88
C LYS A 485 22.47 23.92 -0.55
N ILE A 486 23.69 23.91 0.01
CA ILE A 486 24.01 24.56 1.29
C ILE A 486 24.88 25.81 1.07
N LEU A 487 26.05 25.62 0.46
CA LEU A 487 27.11 26.64 0.35
C LEU A 487 27.36 27.03 -1.11
N THR A 488 28.01 28.19 -1.31
CA THR A 488 28.61 28.57 -2.59
C THR A 488 29.61 27.51 -3.08
N PRO A 489 29.93 27.49 -4.40
CA PRO A 489 30.93 26.55 -4.93
C PRO A 489 32.29 26.63 -4.23
N HIS A 490 32.72 27.82 -3.79
CA HIS A 490 34.00 28.03 -3.11
C HIS A 490 34.03 27.39 -1.73
N HIS A 491 33.12 27.76 -0.83
CA HIS A 491 33.07 27.17 0.51
C HIS A 491 32.67 25.69 0.52
N ARG A 492 31.87 25.24 -0.45
CA ARG A 492 31.63 23.81 -0.64
C ARG A 492 32.94 23.06 -0.94
N ALA A 493 33.79 23.61 -1.82
CA ALA A 493 35.08 23.00 -2.13
C ALA A 493 35.97 22.96 -0.89
N LEU A 494 36.04 24.06 -0.12
CA LEU A 494 36.74 24.11 1.16
C LEU A 494 36.24 23.05 2.15
N ALA A 495 34.93 22.94 2.36
CA ALA A 495 34.33 21.96 3.27
C ALA A 495 34.69 20.51 2.88
N LEU A 496 34.62 20.19 1.59
CA LEU A 496 34.97 18.87 1.07
C LEU A 496 36.48 18.60 1.18
N ASP A 497 37.31 19.62 0.95
CA ASP A 497 38.77 19.54 1.06
C ASP A 497 39.20 19.22 2.49
N LEU A 498 38.68 19.96 3.49
CA LEU A 498 38.92 19.69 4.91
C LEU A 498 38.51 18.25 5.30
N MET A 499 37.33 17.82 4.83
CA MET A 499 36.85 16.45 5.07
C MET A 499 37.68 15.37 4.38
N SER A 500 38.53 15.71 3.41
CA SER A 500 39.43 14.77 2.72
C SER A 500 40.81 14.64 3.37
N HIS A 501 41.14 15.54 4.30
CA HIS A 501 42.45 15.64 4.96
C HIS A 501 42.45 15.18 6.43
N ILE A 502 41.44 14.40 6.86
CA ILE A 502 41.35 13.82 8.22
C ILE A 502 42.67 13.14 8.65
N GLU A 503 43.10 13.26 9.90
CA GLU A 503 44.34 12.61 10.38
C GLU A 503 44.30 11.07 10.22
N PRO A 504 45.43 10.40 9.88
CA PRO A 504 45.43 8.97 9.55
C PRO A 504 44.84 8.04 10.61
N ASP A 505 45.05 8.35 11.90
CA ASP A 505 44.54 7.57 13.04
C ASP A 505 43.02 7.73 13.24
N GLN A 506 42.41 8.76 12.65
CA GLN A 506 40.97 9.01 12.72
C GLN A 506 40.19 8.48 11.51
N ARG A 507 40.85 7.83 10.54
CA ARG A 507 40.24 7.37 9.28
C ARG A 507 39.60 5.98 9.33
N PHE A 508 39.40 5.38 10.51
CA PHE A 508 38.79 4.05 10.61
C PHE A 508 37.40 3.98 9.96
N GLY A 509 36.98 2.79 9.51
CA GLY A 509 35.68 2.62 8.87
C GLY A 509 35.75 3.01 7.40
N ILE A 510 35.21 4.17 7.03
CA ILE A 510 35.18 4.58 5.62
C ILE A 510 36.60 4.71 5.04
N GLY A 511 37.51 5.38 5.76
CA GLY A 511 38.84 5.71 5.27
C GLY A 511 39.78 4.51 5.10
N ASP A 512 39.61 3.45 5.91
CA ASP A 512 40.43 2.23 5.86
C ASP A 512 39.74 1.03 5.17
N THR A 513 38.48 1.17 4.73
CA THR A 513 37.76 0.11 3.99
C THR A 513 37.31 0.49 2.58
N ALA A 514 37.42 1.76 2.20
CA ALA A 514 37.15 2.18 0.82
C ALA A 514 38.09 1.50 -0.18
N GLN A 515 37.61 1.36 -1.41
CA GLN A 515 38.38 0.74 -2.49
C GLN A 515 39.64 1.57 -2.83
N PRO A 516 40.75 0.92 -3.24
CA PRO A 516 41.93 1.64 -3.69
C PRO A 516 41.64 2.66 -4.79
N GLY A 517 42.11 3.90 -4.60
CA GLY A 517 41.91 5.00 -5.54
C GLY A 517 40.55 5.69 -5.43
N ALA A 518 39.74 5.39 -4.41
CA ALA A 518 38.57 6.19 -4.08
C ALA A 518 38.99 7.53 -3.44
N SER A 519 38.28 8.60 -3.81
CA SER A 519 38.33 9.87 -3.08
C SER A 519 37.31 9.83 -1.94
N ILE A 520 37.71 10.32 -0.77
CA ILE A 520 36.92 10.23 0.46
C ILE A 520 36.86 11.60 1.10
N ALA A 521 35.65 12.06 1.42
CA ALA A 521 35.41 13.18 2.32
C ALA A 521 34.59 12.66 3.51
N MET A 522 35.15 12.63 4.71
CA MET A 522 34.55 11.95 5.86
C MET A 522 34.73 12.70 7.18
N LYS A 523 33.98 12.28 8.20
CA LYS A 523 34.27 12.56 9.60
C LYS A 523 33.80 11.41 10.48
N ASN A 524 34.64 11.07 11.45
CA ASN A 524 34.33 10.11 12.51
C ASN A 524 34.05 10.82 13.84
N GLY A 525 33.35 10.13 14.73
CA GLY A 525 33.13 10.54 16.10
C GLY A 525 33.06 9.37 17.07
N TRP A 526 33.54 9.60 18.28
CA TRP A 526 33.49 8.65 19.38
C TRP A 526 33.46 9.37 20.72
N LEU A 527 32.74 8.80 21.68
CA LEU A 527 32.77 9.18 23.10
C LEU A 527 32.25 8.03 23.95
N ILE A 528 32.41 8.14 25.27
CA ILE A 528 31.74 7.29 26.24
C ILE A 528 30.45 8.00 26.65
N SER A 529 29.30 7.34 26.50
CA SER A 529 28.01 7.93 26.86
C SER A 529 27.89 8.08 28.37
N ASP A 530 27.45 9.24 28.83
CA ASP A 530 27.15 9.48 30.25
C ASP A 530 25.94 8.67 30.76
N THR A 531 25.14 8.10 29.86
CA THR A 531 23.92 7.37 30.22
C THR A 531 24.20 5.92 30.63
N ASP A 532 25.06 5.22 29.90
CA ASP A 532 25.34 3.79 30.11
C ASP A 532 26.83 3.48 30.33
N ASN A 533 27.71 4.50 30.26
CA ASN A 533 29.16 4.37 30.34
C ASN A 533 29.75 3.41 29.28
N LEU A 534 29.11 3.34 28.11
CA LEU A 534 29.55 2.54 26.97
C LEU A 534 29.90 3.41 25.77
N TRP A 535 30.62 2.82 24.83
CA TRP A 535 31.11 3.51 23.65
C TRP A 535 30.00 3.81 22.64
N VAL A 536 29.97 5.06 22.20
CA VAL A 536 29.30 5.52 20.98
C VAL A 536 30.38 5.77 19.96
N VAL A 537 30.25 5.22 18.76
CA VAL A 537 31.20 5.43 17.67
C VAL A 537 30.45 5.51 16.35
N ASN A 538 30.86 6.42 15.47
CA ASN A 538 30.27 6.61 14.17
C ASN A 538 31.31 6.94 13.09
N SER A 539 30.93 6.69 11.84
CA SER A 539 31.69 7.04 10.64
C SER A 539 30.75 7.46 9.52
N SER A 540 30.97 8.66 8.99
CA SER A 540 30.12 9.27 7.96
C SER A 540 30.96 9.90 6.86
N GLY A 541 30.53 9.79 5.60
CA GLY A 541 31.29 10.36 4.50
C GLY A 541 30.72 10.15 3.11
N ILE A 542 31.35 10.83 2.16
CA ILE A 542 31.12 10.78 0.72
C ILE A 542 32.28 10.01 0.10
N ILE A 543 31.97 8.98 -0.68
CA ILE A 543 32.95 8.15 -1.37
C ILE A 543 32.72 8.30 -2.86
N VAL A 544 33.78 8.66 -3.59
CA VAL A 544 33.79 8.76 -5.04
C VAL A 544 34.80 7.77 -5.59
N THR A 545 34.32 6.82 -6.39
CA THR A 545 35.15 5.91 -7.16
C THR A 545 35.09 6.28 -8.64
N LYS A 546 35.84 5.58 -9.50
CA LYS A 546 35.77 5.78 -10.96
C LYS A 546 34.39 5.51 -11.56
N ARG A 547 33.56 4.69 -10.91
CA ARG A 547 32.29 4.19 -11.47
C ARG A 547 31.07 4.61 -10.67
N GLU A 548 31.23 4.83 -9.37
CA GLU A 548 30.14 4.93 -8.42
C GLU A 548 30.44 6.03 -7.41
N GLN A 549 29.40 6.77 -7.01
CA GLN A 549 29.44 7.73 -5.92
C GLN A 549 28.35 7.38 -4.91
N TYR A 550 28.72 7.28 -3.64
CA TYR A 550 27.77 7.02 -2.58
C TYR A 550 28.12 7.80 -1.31
N ILE A 551 27.09 8.02 -0.49
CA ILE A 551 27.19 8.68 0.80
C ILE A 551 26.75 7.68 1.85
N ILE A 552 27.51 7.53 2.93
CA ILE A 552 27.25 6.55 3.98
C ILE A 552 27.38 7.20 5.35
N ALA A 553 26.53 6.75 6.28
CA ALA A 553 26.61 7.01 7.70
C ALA A 553 26.39 5.69 8.45
N VAL A 554 27.31 5.33 9.35
CA VAL A 554 27.20 4.16 10.23
C VAL A 554 27.39 4.62 11.67
N TYR A 555 26.40 4.37 12.52
CA TYR A 555 26.37 4.81 13.91
C TYR A 555 26.17 3.60 14.82
N THR A 556 26.92 3.57 15.91
CA THR A 556 26.85 2.52 16.94
C THR A 556 26.70 3.15 18.31
N GLN A 557 26.04 2.44 19.22
CA GLN A 557 25.90 2.82 20.62
C GLN A 557 25.98 1.60 21.53
N SER A 558 26.12 1.83 22.84
CA SER A 558 26.17 0.77 23.86
C SER A 558 27.21 -0.31 23.55
N GLN A 559 28.38 0.09 23.03
CA GLN A 559 29.46 -0.82 22.68
C GLN A 559 30.44 -0.99 23.86
N PRO A 560 30.91 -2.21 24.15
CA PRO A 560 31.74 -2.47 25.32
C PRO A 560 33.15 -1.87 25.22
N SER A 561 33.65 -1.63 24.00
CA SER A 561 34.94 -0.98 23.76
C SER A 561 34.94 -0.20 22.44
N LEU A 562 35.89 0.71 22.27
CA LEU A 562 36.13 1.43 21.02
C LEU A 562 36.43 0.46 19.87
N GLU A 563 37.24 -0.56 20.13
CA GLU A 563 37.65 -1.57 19.14
C GLU A 563 36.45 -2.40 18.67
N ALA A 564 35.55 -2.78 19.59
CA ALA A 564 34.32 -3.50 19.25
C ALA A 564 33.43 -2.67 18.31
N ALA A 565 33.26 -1.39 18.61
CA ALA A 565 32.49 -0.47 17.79
C ALA A 565 33.14 -0.22 16.41
N GLN A 566 34.46 -0.01 16.38
CA GLN A 566 35.22 0.13 15.12
C GLN A 566 35.14 -1.14 14.26
N ALA A 567 35.15 -2.33 14.86
CA ALA A 567 34.99 -3.58 14.14
C ALA A 567 33.63 -3.67 13.44
N ILE A 568 32.56 -3.24 14.09
CA ILE A 568 31.22 -3.14 13.49
C ILE A 568 31.24 -2.17 12.31
N ILE A 569 31.73 -0.95 12.52
CA ILE A 569 31.79 0.08 11.47
C ILE A 569 32.59 -0.44 10.26
N ARG A 570 33.78 -1.00 10.49
CA ARG A 570 34.62 -1.56 9.42
C ARG A 570 33.93 -2.70 8.68
N HIS A 571 33.23 -3.59 9.38
CA HIS A 571 32.48 -4.68 8.74
C HIS A 571 31.41 -4.13 7.81
N VAL A 572 30.64 -3.15 8.28
CA VAL A 572 29.58 -2.50 7.49
C VAL A 572 30.17 -1.75 6.29
N CYS A 573 31.12 -0.85 6.51
CA CYS A 573 31.73 -0.05 5.45
C CYS A 573 32.41 -0.93 4.38
N LYS A 574 33.15 -1.98 4.79
CA LYS A 574 33.77 -2.93 3.87
C LYS A 574 32.73 -3.71 3.06
N SER A 575 31.64 -4.13 3.68
CA SER A 575 30.55 -4.83 3.00
C SER A 575 29.93 -3.94 1.92
N ILE A 576 29.61 -2.70 2.27
CA ILE A 576 29.09 -1.70 1.31
C ILE A 576 30.11 -1.43 0.19
N ALA A 577 31.36 -1.15 0.53
CA ALA A 577 32.41 -0.89 -0.45
C ALA A 577 32.63 -2.05 -1.44
N SER A 578 32.37 -3.31 -1.04
CA SER A 578 32.45 -4.47 -1.94
C SER A 578 31.24 -4.61 -2.89
N LEU A 579 30.08 -4.10 -2.46
CA LEU A 579 28.82 -4.17 -3.21
C LEU A 579 28.68 -3.01 -4.19
N LEU A 580 29.15 -1.82 -3.80
CA LEU A 580 29.05 -0.57 -4.57
C LEU A 580 30.28 -0.28 -5.45
N SER A 581 31.13 -1.28 -5.75
CA SER A 581 32.38 -1.13 -6.51
C SER A 581 32.46 -1.92 -7.82
#